data_AF-A0A382TFI7-F1
#
_entry.id   AF-A0A382TFI7-F1
#
_cell.length_a   1.000
_cell.length_b   1.000
_cell.length_c   1.000
_cell.angle_alpha   90.00
_cell.angle_beta   90.00
_cell.angle_gamma   90.00
#
_symmetry.space_group_name_H-M   'P 1'
#
loop_
_entity.id
_entity.type
_entity.pdbx_description
1 polymer ?
#
loop_
_entity_poly.entity_id
_entity_poly.type
_entity_poly.pdbx_seq_one_letter_code
_entity_poly.pdbx_strand_id
1 'polypeptide(L)'
;IALEKLFNEKGDYIAAYMVEPIQGEAGVIVPDDDYFLKVSKLCKKYNILLSMDEVQTGFGRTGENFAHQLFGVKPDIMGCGKAAGGGILPVSFVAGRDDVLGVLTPGSEGSTFGGYPLASVVGTYAIKVLVDAMLAKKAQIRGDQLMNNLNQIKQDYPDKIMEVRGKGLLTAFEMFNEKNLDGHKVSVGLLDHGVYAKETHHTTVRLAPALTITSEQIDQLSDAVKDVIASL
;
A
#
# COMPACT_ATOMS: atom_id res chain seq x y z
N ILE A 1 -11.93 18.07 7.56
CA ILE A 1 -12.34 19.44 7.14
C ILE A 1 -12.80 19.47 5.68
N ALA A 2 -11.96 19.16 4.67
CA ALA A 2 -12.38 19.21 3.26
C ALA A 2 -13.50 18.21 2.89
N LEU A 3 -13.35 16.93 3.27
CA LEU A 3 -14.35 15.89 2.98
C LEU A 3 -15.71 16.19 3.64
N GLU A 4 -15.70 16.62 4.89
CA GLU A 4 -16.90 16.99 5.63
C GLU A 4 -17.63 18.19 5.01
N LYS A 5 -16.89 19.22 4.56
CA LYS A 5 -17.49 20.34 3.82
C LYS A 5 -18.18 19.84 2.54
N LEU A 6 -17.50 18.99 1.77
CA LEU A 6 -18.06 18.44 0.53
C LEU A 6 -19.33 17.61 0.78
N PHE A 7 -19.34 16.76 1.81
CA PHE A 7 -20.51 15.95 2.16
C PHE A 7 -21.68 16.81 2.67
N ASN A 8 -21.39 17.88 3.41
CA ASN A 8 -22.42 18.84 3.81
C ASN A 8 -23.07 19.54 2.61
N GLU A 9 -22.25 19.95 1.62
CA GLU A 9 -22.74 20.72 0.48
C GLU A 9 -23.42 19.85 -0.59
N LYS A 10 -22.98 18.58 -0.74
CA LYS A 10 -23.33 17.74 -1.89
C LYS A 10 -23.64 16.29 -1.56
N GLY A 11 -23.82 15.93 -0.29
CA GLY A 11 -23.95 14.54 0.16
C GLY A 11 -24.98 13.73 -0.62
N ASP A 12 -26.15 14.31 -0.90
CA ASP A 12 -27.25 13.67 -1.64
C ASP A 12 -26.90 13.26 -3.08
N TYR A 13 -25.81 13.79 -3.64
CA TYR A 13 -25.32 13.49 -4.99
C TYR A 13 -24.09 12.58 -5.01
N ILE A 14 -23.64 12.10 -3.85
CA ILE A 14 -22.42 11.29 -3.72
C ILE A 14 -22.82 9.85 -3.41
N ALA A 15 -22.45 8.90 -4.28
CA ALA A 15 -22.72 7.48 -4.05
C ALA A 15 -21.68 6.83 -3.14
N ALA A 16 -20.41 7.15 -3.35
CA ALA A 16 -19.29 6.54 -2.62
C ALA A 16 -18.12 7.51 -2.46
N TYR A 17 -17.35 7.31 -1.40
CA TYR A 17 -16.01 7.83 -1.23
C TYR A 17 -15.00 6.70 -1.42
N MET A 18 -14.24 6.77 -2.51
CA MET A 18 -13.23 5.79 -2.88
C MET A 18 -11.83 6.31 -2.55
N VAL A 19 -11.05 5.52 -1.83
CA VAL A 19 -9.76 5.95 -1.29
C VAL A 19 -8.83 4.75 -1.05
N GLU A 20 -7.53 4.92 -1.31
CA GLU A 20 -6.53 3.94 -0.88
C GLU A 20 -6.30 4.05 0.64
N PRO A 21 -6.21 2.95 1.41
CA PRO A 21 -5.85 3.01 2.82
C PRO A 21 -4.48 3.67 3.08
N ILE A 22 -3.53 3.50 2.16
CA ILE A 22 -2.24 4.17 2.13
C ILE A 22 -1.97 4.50 0.67
N GLN A 23 -1.78 5.78 0.32
CA GLN A 23 -1.55 6.16 -1.07
C GLN A 23 -0.14 5.79 -1.50
N GLY A 24 0.01 4.70 -2.25
CA GLY A 24 1.33 4.13 -2.50
C GLY A 24 2.08 4.76 -3.69
N GLU A 25 1.37 5.21 -4.74
CA GLU A 25 2.00 5.94 -5.86
C GLU A 25 2.27 7.42 -5.54
N ALA A 26 1.55 7.99 -4.58
CA ALA A 26 1.82 9.34 -4.07
C ALA A 26 3.08 9.41 -3.17
N GLY A 27 3.81 8.31 -3.02
CA GLY A 27 5.02 8.23 -2.20
C GLY A 27 4.81 7.58 -0.84
N VAL A 28 3.87 6.64 -0.70
CA VAL A 28 3.56 5.95 0.56
C VAL A 28 3.05 6.92 1.63
N ILE A 29 1.91 7.56 1.36
CA ILE A 29 1.29 8.49 2.30
C ILE A 29 0.43 7.70 3.27
N VAL A 30 0.93 7.56 4.49
CA VAL A 30 0.21 6.93 5.61
C VAL A 30 -0.67 8.01 6.25
N PRO A 31 -2.00 7.83 6.32
CA PRO A 31 -2.86 8.81 6.96
C PRO A 31 -2.72 8.78 8.48
N ASP A 32 -3.16 9.84 9.14
CA ASP A 32 -3.25 9.88 10.60
C ASP A 32 -4.09 8.72 11.16
N ASP A 33 -3.73 8.21 12.33
CA ASP A 33 -4.34 7.01 12.92
C ASP A 33 -5.87 7.12 13.08
N ASP A 34 -6.40 8.33 13.28
CA ASP A 34 -7.84 8.57 13.46
C ASP A 34 -8.59 8.97 12.17
N TYR A 35 -7.89 9.09 11.04
CA TYR A 35 -8.44 9.56 9.78
C TYR A 35 -9.60 8.68 9.31
N PHE A 36 -9.38 7.37 9.18
CA PHE A 36 -10.43 6.48 8.67
C PHE A 36 -11.58 6.26 9.65
N LEU A 37 -11.33 6.36 10.96
CA LEU A 37 -12.41 6.36 11.95
C LEU A 37 -13.34 7.55 11.74
N LYS A 38 -12.79 8.75 11.47
CA LYS A 38 -13.56 9.95 11.13
C LYS A 38 -14.28 9.80 9.78
N VAL A 39 -13.58 9.33 8.75
CA VAL A 39 -14.15 9.11 7.41
C VAL A 39 -15.30 8.11 7.44
N SER A 40 -15.16 6.98 8.14
CA SER A 40 -16.20 5.96 8.24
C SER A 40 -17.47 6.51 8.92
N LYS A 41 -17.30 7.25 10.02
CA LYS A 41 -18.43 7.93 10.70
C LYS A 41 -19.12 8.93 9.77
N LEU A 42 -18.32 9.67 9.00
CA LEU A 42 -18.84 10.65 8.05
C LEU A 42 -19.62 9.97 6.91
N CYS A 43 -19.06 8.94 6.28
CA CYS A 43 -19.73 8.16 5.23
C CYS A 43 -21.09 7.62 5.72
N LYS A 44 -21.13 7.04 6.92
CA LYS A 44 -22.37 6.57 7.56
C LYS A 44 -23.39 7.69 7.80
N LYS A 45 -22.95 8.86 8.26
CA LYS A 45 -23.84 10.01 8.55
C LYS A 45 -24.59 10.49 7.30
N TYR A 46 -23.93 10.48 6.14
CA TYR A 46 -24.51 10.99 4.88
C TYR A 46 -25.02 9.88 3.96
N ASN A 47 -25.06 8.62 4.43
CA ASN A 47 -25.44 7.47 3.61
C ASN A 47 -24.60 7.33 2.32
N ILE A 48 -23.29 7.55 2.44
CA ILE A 48 -22.31 7.43 1.37
C ILE A 48 -21.50 6.15 1.60
N LEU A 49 -21.28 5.34 0.57
CA LEU A 49 -20.47 4.12 0.68
C LEU A 49 -18.99 4.45 0.87
N LEU A 50 -18.34 3.81 1.84
CA LEU A 50 -16.89 3.82 1.96
C LEU A 50 -16.29 2.71 1.08
N SER A 51 -15.60 3.09 0.02
CA SER A 51 -14.86 2.18 -0.85
C SER A 51 -13.36 2.28 -0.58
N MET A 52 -12.71 1.16 -0.28
CA MET A 52 -11.25 1.13 -0.09
C MET A 52 -10.57 0.42 -1.25
N ASP A 53 -9.67 1.12 -1.94
CA ASP A 53 -8.80 0.53 -2.96
C ASP A 53 -7.62 -0.17 -2.28
N GLU A 54 -7.72 -1.49 -2.16
CA GLU A 54 -6.71 -2.35 -1.54
C GLU A 54 -5.85 -3.07 -2.57
N VAL A 55 -5.87 -2.63 -3.84
CA VAL A 55 -5.10 -3.25 -4.92
C VAL A 55 -3.61 -3.28 -4.58
N GLN A 56 -3.07 -2.21 -3.97
CA GLN A 56 -1.66 -2.15 -3.53
C GLN A 56 -1.44 -2.55 -2.07
N THR A 57 -2.35 -2.16 -1.18
CA THR A 57 -2.18 -2.26 0.27
C THR A 57 -2.63 -3.59 0.87
N GLY A 58 -3.43 -4.35 0.12
CA GLY A 58 -3.94 -5.64 0.52
C GLY A 58 -2.91 -6.77 0.46
N PHE A 59 -3.39 -7.97 0.76
CA PHE A 59 -2.63 -9.22 0.71
C PHE A 59 -1.33 -9.19 1.50
N GLY A 60 -1.37 -8.70 2.75
CA GLY A 60 -0.22 -8.77 3.67
C GLY A 60 0.81 -7.65 3.51
N ARG A 61 0.71 -6.81 2.47
CA ARG A 61 1.71 -5.78 2.15
C ARG A 61 2.03 -4.85 3.33
N THR A 62 0.99 -4.48 4.08
CA THR A 62 1.07 -3.47 5.14
C THR A 62 1.22 -4.06 6.54
N GLY A 63 1.41 -5.38 6.66
CA GLY A 63 1.51 -6.09 7.95
C GLY A 63 0.20 -6.72 8.43
N GLU A 64 -0.93 -6.34 7.83
CA GLU A 64 -2.23 -7.00 7.97
C GLU A 64 -2.64 -7.62 6.63
N ASN A 65 -3.60 -8.56 6.65
CA ASN A 65 -4.10 -9.15 5.40
C ASN A 65 -4.65 -8.08 4.46
N PHE A 66 -5.33 -7.07 5.02
CA PHE A 66 -5.78 -5.89 4.30
C PHE A 66 -5.59 -4.64 5.17
N ALA A 67 -5.17 -3.52 4.57
CA ALA A 67 -4.76 -2.34 5.33
C ALA A 67 -5.91 -1.67 6.09
N HIS A 68 -7.16 -1.83 5.67
CA HIS A 68 -8.31 -1.34 6.43
C HIS A 68 -8.36 -1.89 7.87
N GLN A 69 -7.78 -3.07 8.10
CA GLN A 69 -7.68 -3.71 9.41
C GLN A 69 -6.75 -2.93 10.35
N LEU A 70 -5.69 -2.30 9.83
CA LEU A 70 -4.79 -1.44 10.62
C LEU A 70 -5.54 -0.27 11.25
N PHE A 71 -6.58 0.21 10.57
CA PHE A 71 -7.36 1.38 10.98
C PHE A 71 -8.65 1.01 11.71
N GLY A 72 -8.92 -0.27 11.93
CA GLY A 72 -10.13 -0.75 12.61
C GLY A 72 -11.43 -0.39 11.88
N VAL A 73 -11.38 -0.20 10.55
CA VAL A 73 -12.53 0.20 9.74
C VAL A 73 -12.80 -0.86 8.68
N LYS A 74 -14.03 -1.37 8.64
CA LYS A 74 -14.48 -2.25 7.55
C LYS A 74 -15.13 -1.40 6.45
N PRO A 75 -14.60 -1.41 5.21
CA PRO A 75 -15.23 -0.69 4.10
C PRO A 75 -16.53 -1.37 3.67
N ASP A 76 -17.40 -0.63 2.98
CA ASP A 76 -18.63 -1.15 2.39
C ASP A 76 -18.34 -2.01 1.16
N ILE A 77 -17.31 -1.61 0.41
CA ILE A 77 -16.82 -2.27 -0.79
C ILE A 77 -15.31 -2.05 -0.90
N MET A 78 -14.57 -2.98 -1.50
CA MET A 78 -13.14 -2.87 -1.67
C MET A 78 -12.69 -3.47 -3.01
N GLY A 79 -11.76 -2.76 -3.66
CA GLY A 79 -11.08 -3.23 -4.86
C GLY A 79 -9.85 -4.05 -4.49
N CYS A 80 -9.70 -5.24 -5.08
CA CYS A 80 -8.56 -6.13 -4.86
C CYS A 80 -7.88 -6.48 -6.19
N GLY A 81 -6.56 -6.64 -6.17
CA GLY A 81 -5.78 -6.99 -7.35
C GLY A 81 -4.33 -7.31 -7.03
N LYS A 82 -3.42 -7.11 -8.00
CA LYS A 82 -1.97 -7.32 -7.88
C LYS A 82 -1.62 -8.68 -7.25
N ALA A 83 -1.34 -8.68 -5.94
CA ALA A 83 -0.98 -9.87 -5.17
C ALA A 83 -2.12 -10.90 -5.07
N ALA A 84 -3.36 -10.53 -5.41
CA ALA A 84 -4.49 -11.46 -5.57
C ALA A 84 -4.16 -12.65 -6.49
N GLY A 85 -3.37 -12.43 -7.54
CA GLY A 85 -2.92 -13.47 -8.46
C GLY A 85 -1.50 -13.97 -8.19
N GLY A 86 -0.89 -13.58 -7.06
CA GLY A 86 0.48 -13.93 -6.69
C GLY A 86 1.58 -13.40 -7.63
N GLY A 87 1.24 -12.48 -8.55
CA GLY A 87 2.12 -12.08 -9.65
C GLY A 87 2.25 -13.12 -10.76
N ILE A 88 1.49 -14.21 -10.71
CA ILE A 88 1.52 -15.30 -11.69
C ILE A 88 0.48 -15.08 -12.79
N LEU A 89 -0.73 -14.70 -12.41
CA LEU A 89 -1.80 -14.33 -13.35
C LEU A 89 -2.45 -13.01 -12.95
N PRO A 90 -2.96 -12.23 -13.93
CA PRO A 90 -3.75 -11.05 -13.63
C PRO A 90 -5.07 -11.49 -13.00
N VAL A 91 -5.21 -11.21 -11.70
CA VAL A 91 -6.43 -11.45 -10.92
C VAL A 91 -6.79 -10.17 -10.21
N SER A 92 -8.03 -9.74 -10.36
CA SER A 92 -8.67 -8.70 -9.57
C SER A 92 -10.09 -9.12 -9.24
N PHE A 93 -10.63 -8.58 -8.17
CA PHE A 93 -12.01 -8.79 -7.78
C PHE A 93 -12.47 -7.64 -6.87
N VAL A 94 -13.79 -7.50 -6.76
CA VAL A 94 -14.42 -6.58 -5.82
C VAL A 94 -15.05 -7.42 -4.71
N ALA A 95 -14.85 -7.02 -3.46
CA ALA A 95 -15.49 -7.63 -2.30
C ALA A 95 -16.27 -6.55 -1.54
N GLY A 96 -17.40 -6.90 -0.93
CA GLY A 96 -18.27 -5.91 -0.30
C GLY A 96 -19.43 -6.55 0.45
N ARG A 97 -20.26 -5.70 1.07
CA ARG A 97 -21.46 -6.15 1.77
C ARG A 97 -22.52 -6.67 0.80
N ASP A 98 -23.32 -7.63 1.24
CA ASP A 98 -24.36 -8.26 0.41
C ASP A 98 -25.39 -7.26 -0.11
N ASP A 99 -25.76 -6.25 0.70
CA ASP A 99 -26.70 -5.20 0.31
C ASP A 99 -26.12 -4.21 -0.71
N VAL A 100 -24.79 -4.13 -0.82
CA VAL A 100 -24.09 -3.29 -1.80
C VAL A 100 -23.88 -4.03 -3.11
N LEU A 101 -23.42 -5.28 -3.05
CA LEU A 101 -23.15 -6.09 -4.25
C LEU A 101 -24.41 -6.74 -4.82
N GLY A 102 -25.40 -7.03 -3.98
CA GLY A 102 -26.64 -7.73 -4.34
C GLY A 102 -27.59 -6.93 -5.24
N VAL A 103 -27.27 -5.68 -5.56
CA VAL A 103 -28.01 -4.88 -6.56
C VAL A 103 -27.69 -5.28 -8.00
N LEU A 104 -26.60 -6.02 -8.21
CA LEU A 104 -26.21 -6.52 -9.52
C LEU A 104 -27.08 -7.72 -9.93
N THR A 105 -27.48 -7.75 -11.20
CA THR A 105 -28.33 -8.79 -11.78
C THR A 105 -27.65 -9.41 -13.00
N PRO A 106 -28.08 -10.60 -13.48
CA PRO A 106 -27.53 -11.17 -14.71
C PRO A 106 -27.61 -10.17 -15.88
N GLY A 107 -26.46 -9.82 -16.45
CA GLY A 107 -26.34 -8.82 -17.52
C GLY A 107 -25.97 -7.40 -17.05
N SER A 108 -25.89 -7.14 -15.74
CA SER A 108 -25.40 -5.86 -15.20
C SER A 108 -23.92 -5.60 -15.53
N GLU A 109 -23.11 -6.65 -15.63
CA GLU A 109 -21.68 -6.60 -15.91
C GLU A 109 -21.23 -7.83 -16.71
N GLY A 110 -20.10 -7.74 -17.38
CA GLY A 110 -19.54 -8.84 -18.17
C GLY A 110 -18.05 -8.68 -18.42
N SER A 111 -17.34 -9.80 -18.43
CA SER A 111 -15.92 -9.88 -18.78
C SER A 111 -15.62 -11.25 -19.37
N THR A 112 -15.06 -11.29 -20.59
CA THR A 112 -14.71 -12.54 -21.28
C THR A 112 -13.79 -13.43 -20.46
N PHE A 113 -12.86 -12.82 -19.73
CA PHE A 113 -11.90 -13.52 -18.85
C PHE A 113 -12.24 -13.36 -17.37
N GLY A 114 -13.38 -12.78 -17.01
CA GLY A 114 -13.79 -12.62 -15.61
C GLY A 114 -14.07 -13.99 -14.99
N GLY A 115 -13.38 -14.32 -13.90
CA GLY A 115 -13.63 -15.56 -13.14
C GLY A 115 -13.27 -16.86 -13.86
N TYR A 116 -12.49 -16.81 -14.95
CA TYR A 116 -12.13 -18.03 -15.69
C TYR A 116 -11.36 -19.02 -14.81
N PRO A 117 -11.51 -20.35 -15.04
CA PRO A 117 -11.10 -21.36 -14.07
C PRO A 117 -9.63 -21.31 -13.65
N LEU A 118 -8.71 -21.03 -14.59
CA LEU A 118 -7.28 -20.99 -14.29
C LEU A 118 -6.91 -19.81 -13.38
N ALA A 119 -7.46 -18.61 -13.61
CA ALA A 119 -7.25 -17.49 -12.68
C ALA A 119 -7.84 -17.77 -11.31
N SER A 120 -9.02 -18.39 -11.24
CA SER A 120 -9.66 -18.75 -9.97
C SER A 120 -8.80 -19.72 -9.15
N VAL A 121 -8.21 -20.73 -9.78
CA VAL A 121 -7.29 -21.67 -9.11
C VAL A 121 -6.01 -20.97 -8.65
N VAL A 122 -5.35 -20.21 -9.53
CA VAL A 122 -4.11 -19.50 -9.20
C VAL A 122 -4.33 -18.47 -8.09
N GLY A 123 -5.39 -17.67 -8.17
CA GLY A 123 -5.73 -16.68 -7.15
C GLY A 123 -6.04 -17.32 -5.80
N THR A 124 -6.81 -18.42 -5.80
CA THR A 124 -7.10 -19.18 -4.57
C THR A 124 -5.82 -19.69 -3.93
N TYR A 125 -4.90 -20.26 -4.72
CA TYR A 125 -3.63 -20.77 -4.20
C TYR A 125 -2.70 -19.65 -3.71
N ALA A 126 -2.64 -18.51 -4.42
CA ALA A 126 -1.88 -17.34 -4.00
C ALA A 126 -2.34 -16.82 -2.64
N ILE A 127 -3.66 -16.68 -2.44
CA ILE A 127 -4.27 -16.28 -1.17
C ILE A 127 -3.99 -17.33 -0.08
N LYS A 128 -4.10 -18.63 -0.41
CA LYS A 128 -3.77 -19.71 0.54
C LYS A 128 -2.33 -19.62 1.04
N VAL A 129 -1.35 -19.39 0.16
CA VAL A 129 0.05 -19.23 0.55
C VAL A 129 0.24 -18.03 1.48
N LEU A 130 -0.40 -16.89 1.20
CA LEU A 130 -0.35 -15.70 2.05
C LEU A 130 -0.81 -16.00 3.48
N VAL A 131 -1.91 -16.74 3.62
CA VAL A 131 -2.49 -17.12 4.91
C VAL A 131 -1.64 -18.19 5.62
N ASP A 132 -1.39 -19.32 4.96
CA ASP A 132 -0.71 -20.48 5.56
C ASP A 132 0.73 -20.13 5.99
N ALA A 133 1.44 -19.32 5.20
CA ALA A 133 2.80 -18.91 5.51
C ALA A 133 2.88 -17.65 6.41
N MET A 134 1.73 -17.15 6.88
CA MET A 134 1.59 -15.96 7.73
C MET A 134 2.34 -14.74 7.18
N LEU A 135 2.22 -14.49 5.87
CA LEU A 135 3.05 -13.47 5.20
C LEU A 135 2.75 -12.04 5.69
N ALA A 136 1.52 -11.74 6.10
CA ALA A 136 1.20 -10.46 6.75
C ALA A 136 2.04 -10.24 8.02
N LYS A 137 2.13 -11.25 8.89
CA LYS A 137 2.93 -11.17 10.12
C LYS A 137 4.42 -11.00 9.83
N LYS A 138 4.93 -11.71 8.81
CA LYS A 138 6.33 -11.54 8.37
C LYS A 138 6.58 -10.13 7.82
N ALA A 139 5.64 -9.60 7.04
CA ALA A 139 5.72 -8.24 6.52
C ALA A 139 5.70 -7.18 7.64
N GLN A 140 4.93 -7.39 8.70
CA GLN A 140 5.00 -6.55 9.91
C GLN A 140 6.41 -6.62 10.52
N ILE A 141 6.90 -7.82 10.83
CA ILE A 141 8.19 -8.02 11.52
C ILE A 141 9.39 -7.50 10.70
N ARG A 142 9.39 -7.67 9.37
CA ARG A 142 10.45 -7.15 8.46
C ARG A 142 10.26 -5.69 8.12
N GLY A 143 9.02 -5.22 8.06
CA GLY A 143 8.67 -3.81 7.95
C GLY A 143 9.21 -3.00 9.11
N ASP A 144 9.00 -3.46 10.34
CA ASP A 144 9.49 -2.80 11.55
C ASP A 144 11.03 -2.73 11.55
N GLN A 145 11.72 -3.81 11.13
CA GLN A 145 13.18 -3.80 10.96
C GLN A 145 13.63 -2.76 9.92
N LEU A 146 13.01 -2.77 8.73
CA LEU A 146 13.36 -1.82 7.66
C LEU A 146 13.13 -0.38 8.09
N MET A 147 11.98 -0.09 8.71
CA MET A 147 11.66 1.24 9.22
C MET A 147 12.67 1.68 10.29
N ASN A 148 13.11 0.80 11.19
CA ASN A 148 14.14 1.12 12.17
C ASN A 148 15.48 1.45 11.50
N ASN A 149 15.91 0.63 10.54
CA ASN A 149 17.16 0.85 9.80
C ASN A 149 17.12 2.18 9.03
N LEU A 150 16.03 2.47 8.31
CA LEU A 150 15.86 3.73 7.58
C LEU A 150 15.83 4.94 8.52
N ASN A 151 15.20 4.82 9.69
CA ASN A 151 15.22 5.88 10.70
C ASN A 151 16.63 6.12 11.26
N GLN A 152 17.44 5.07 11.43
CA GLN A 152 18.85 5.23 11.80
C GLN A 152 19.63 5.95 10.70
N ILE A 153 19.45 5.58 9.43
CA ILE A 153 20.10 6.26 8.30
C ILE A 153 19.67 7.74 8.26
N LYS A 154 18.40 8.04 8.51
CA LYS A 154 17.94 9.44 8.65
C LYS A 154 18.64 10.19 9.79
N GLN A 155 18.92 9.54 10.91
CA GLN A 155 19.67 10.16 12.02
C GLN A 155 21.14 10.41 11.65
N ASP A 156 21.74 9.50 10.87
CA ASP A 156 23.12 9.62 10.39
C ASP A 156 23.25 10.70 9.29
N TYR A 157 22.20 10.92 8.49
CA TYR A 157 22.15 11.89 7.37
C TYR A 157 20.91 12.81 7.43
N PRO A 158 20.76 13.61 8.50
CA PRO A 158 19.57 14.43 8.74
C PRO A 158 19.43 15.63 7.78
N ASP A 159 20.49 15.95 7.04
CA ASP A 159 20.54 16.94 5.97
C ASP A 159 20.08 16.39 4.61
N LYS A 160 19.99 15.05 4.47
CA LYS A 160 19.63 14.39 3.22
C LYS A 160 18.21 13.81 3.25
N ILE A 161 17.85 13.15 4.36
CA ILE A 161 16.55 12.49 4.51
C ILE A 161 15.62 13.33 5.41
N MET A 162 14.55 13.83 4.81
CA MET A 162 13.51 14.59 5.51
C MET A 162 12.59 13.68 6.33
N GLU A 163 12.14 12.56 5.75
CA GLU A 163 11.12 11.71 6.36
C GLU A 163 11.32 10.23 5.99
N VAL A 164 10.92 9.33 6.91
CA VAL A 164 10.76 7.90 6.66
C VAL A 164 9.35 7.53 7.05
N ARG A 165 8.61 6.85 6.17
CA ARG A 165 7.20 6.51 6.36
C ARG A 165 6.85 5.16 5.74
N GLY A 166 5.86 4.49 6.32
CA GLY A 166 5.40 3.20 5.82
C GLY A 166 4.65 2.37 6.85
N LYS A 167 4.07 1.26 6.37
CA LYS A 167 3.48 0.19 7.20
C LYS A 167 3.85 -1.15 6.56
N GLY A 168 4.23 -2.13 7.39
CA GLY A 168 4.75 -3.41 6.89
C GLY A 168 5.88 -3.20 5.88
N LEU A 169 5.82 -3.89 4.74
CA LEU A 169 6.80 -3.77 3.66
C LEU A 169 6.32 -2.84 2.54
N LEU A 170 5.46 -1.86 2.84
CA LEU A 170 5.21 -0.70 1.99
C LEU A 170 5.85 0.51 2.66
N THR A 171 7.09 0.82 2.26
CA THR A 171 7.89 1.87 2.91
C THR A 171 8.48 2.83 1.87
N ALA A 172 8.79 4.03 2.32
CA ALA A 172 9.53 5.02 1.56
C ALA A 172 10.34 5.91 2.50
N PHE A 173 11.38 6.52 1.95
CA PHE A 173 11.99 7.71 2.54
C PHE A 173 11.92 8.86 1.56
N GLU A 174 11.87 10.06 2.13
CA GLU A 174 11.77 11.33 1.44
C GLU A 174 13.05 12.11 1.66
N MET A 175 13.67 12.56 0.58
CA MET A 175 14.81 13.45 0.65
C MET A 175 14.37 14.92 0.65
N PHE A 176 15.24 15.82 1.10
CA PHE A 176 15.01 17.24 0.88
C PHE A 176 15.06 17.57 -0.62
N ASN A 177 14.28 18.57 -1.02
CA ASN A 177 14.25 19.04 -2.40
C ASN A 177 15.44 19.98 -2.67
N GLU A 178 16.63 19.40 -2.76
CA GLU A 178 17.88 20.09 -3.04
C GLU A 178 18.51 19.60 -4.35
N LYS A 179 19.29 20.47 -5.01
CA LYS A 179 19.84 20.21 -6.35
C LYS A 179 20.72 18.94 -6.43
N ASN A 180 21.39 18.57 -5.34
CA ASN A 180 22.24 17.38 -5.25
C ASN A 180 21.48 16.12 -4.82
N LEU A 181 20.28 16.26 -4.26
CA LEU A 181 19.45 15.15 -3.78
C LEU A 181 18.41 14.79 -4.83
N ASP A 182 18.69 13.72 -5.58
CA ASP A 182 17.85 13.24 -6.66
C ASP A 182 17.54 11.76 -6.46
N GLY A 183 16.26 11.44 -6.27
CA GLY A 183 15.78 10.07 -6.07
C GLY A 183 16.15 9.15 -7.23
N HIS A 184 16.28 9.68 -8.45
CA HIS A 184 16.74 8.88 -9.58
C HIS A 184 18.19 8.43 -9.42
N LYS A 185 19.08 9.33 -8.97
CA LYS A 185 20.47 8.97 -8.66
C LYS A 185 20.54 7.94 -7.56
N VAL A 186 19.66 8.03 -6.56
CA VAL A 186 19.58 7.02 -5.50
C VAL A 186 19.15 5.68 -6.05
N SER A 187 18.08 5.60 -6.85
CA SER A 187 17.62 4.34 -7.45
C SER A 187 18.69 3.69 -8.34
N VAL A 188 19.43 4.49 -9.13
CA VAL A 188 20.54 3.99 -9.96
C VAL A 188 21.71 3.53 -9.09
N GLY A 189 22.08 4.29 -8.05
CA GLY A 189 23.13 3.87 -7.11
C GLY A 189 22.76 2.59 -6.37
N LEU A 190 21.49 2.42 -5.99
CA LEU A 190 20.99 1.17 -5.39
C LEU A 190 21.08 0.00 -6.37
N LEU A 191 20.83 0.22 -7.66
CA LEU A 191 20.98 -0.80 -8.69
C LEU A 191 22.43 -1.29 -8.78
N ASP A 192 23.42 -0.40 -8.65
CA ASP A 192 24.85 -0.78 -8.63
C ASP A 192 25.20 -1.64 -7.40
N HIS A 193 24.41 -1.56 -6.33
CA HIS A 193 24.49 -2.41 -5.14
C HIS A 193 23.56 -3.64 -5.21
N GLY A 194 22.96 -3.92 -6.37
CA GLY A 194 22.07 -5.06 -6.58
C GLY A 194 20.66 -4.91 -6.02
N VAL A 195 20.25 -3.69 -5.63
CA VAL A 195 18.92 -3.38 -5.11
C VAL A 195 18.11 -2.62 -6.15
N TYR A 196 17.02 -3.22 -6.63
CA TYR A 196 16.07 -2.53 -7.50
C TYR A 196 15.03 -1.75 -6.68
N ALA A 197 15.14 -0.43 -6.69
CA ALA A 197 14.19 0.49 -6.07
C ALA A 197 13.63 1.46 -7.12
N LYS A 198 12.50 2.09 -6.80
CA LYS A 198 11.86 3.08 -7.67
C LYS A 198 11.59 4.37 -6.93
N GLU A 199 12.03 5.46 -7.53
CA GLU A 199 11.72 6.82 -7.12
C GLU A 199 10.35 7.28 -7.64
N THR A 200 9.81 8.30 -6.97
CA THR A 200 8.65 9.06 -7.42
C THR A 200 8.78 10.49 -6.95
N HIS A 201 8.13 11.42 -7.65
CA HIS A 201 8.11 12.85 -7.30
C HIS A 201 9.50 13.48 -7.11
N HIS A 202 10.52 12.95 -7.80
CA HIS A 202 11.93 13.35 -7.73
C HIS A 202 12.64 13.09 -6.38
N THR A 203 11.95 13.20 -5.25
CA THR A 203 12.57 13.18 -3.91
C THR A 203 12.21 11.96 -3.06
N THR A 204 11.19 11.19 -3.45
CA THR A 204 10.76 9.99 -2.72
C THR A 204 11.39 8.74 -3.32
N VAL A 205 11.99 7.87 -2.49
CA VAL A 205 12.42 6.52 -2.88
C VAL A 205 11.56 5.48 -2.18
N ARG A 206 10.89 4.62 -2.95
CA ARG A 206 10.03 3.55 -2.41
C ARG A 206 10.80 2.24 -2.30
N LEU A 207 10.62 1.59 -1.16
CA LEU A 207 11.20 0.29 -0.83
C LEU A 207 10.05 -0.65 -0.45
N ALA A 208 9.71 -1.54 -1.38
CA ALA A 208 8.60 -2.48 -1.24
C ALA A 208 9.00 -3.93 -1.59
N PRO A 209 9.94 -4.54 -0.83
CA PRO A 209 10.46 -5.87 -1.15
C PRO A 209 9.39 -6.97 -1.05
N ALA A 210 9.69 -8.18 -1.53
CA ALA A 210 8.79 -9.32 -1.40
C ALA A 210 8.50 -9.65 0.08
N LEU A 211 7.29 -10.16 0.39
CA LEU A 211 6.92 -10.50 1.78
C LEU A 211 7.70 -11.70 2.35
N THR A 212 8.45 -12.39 1.49
CA THR A 212 9.35 -13.49 1.81
C THR A 212 10.78 -13.04 2.09
N ILE A 213 11.08 -11.73 2.05
CA ILE A 213 12.42 -11.19 2.31
C ILE A 213 12.93 -11.62 3.70
N THR A 214 14.20 -12.00 3.77
CA THR A 214 14.82 -12.43 5.05
C THR A 214 15.33 -11.26 5.87
N SER A 215 15.75 -11.52 7.11
CA SER A 215 16.36 -10.49 7.97
C SER A 215 17.63 -9.92 7.33
N GLU A 216 18.49 -10.80 6.84
CA GLU A 216 19.79 -10.47 6.27
C GLU A 216 19.62 -9.67 4.98
N GLN A 217 18.60 -9.98 4.18
CA GLN A 217 18.30 -9.20 2.97
C GLN A 217 17.78 -7.79 3.29
N ILE A 218 17.06 -7.60 4.40
CA ILE A 218 16.68 -6.27 4.88
C ILE A 218 17.91 -5.48 5.31
N ASP A 219 18.87 -6.12 6.00
CA ASP A 219 20.11 -5.48 6.42
C ASP A 219 20.96 -5.10 5.21
N GLN A 220 21.14 -6.01 4.24
CA GLN A 220 21.84 -5.74 2.96
C GLN A 220 21.21 -4.58 2.19
N LEU A 221 19.88 -4.55 2.11
CA LEU A 221 19.15 -3.45 1.47
C LEU A 221 19.40 -2.13 2.21
N SER A 222 19.42 -2.16 3.53
CA SER A 222 19.63 -0.97 4.36
C SER A 222 21.06 -0.44 4.26
N ASP A 223 22.05 -1.33 4.23
CA ASP A 223 23.45 -1.00 4.02
C ASP A 223 23.66 -0.35 2.64
N ALA A 224 23.05 -0.91 1.59
CA ALA A 224 23.07 -0.30 0.25
C ALA A 224 22.45 1.11 0.24
N VAL A 225 21.32 1.32 0.93
CA VAL A 225 20.72 2.66 1.08
C VAL A 225 21.69 3.59 1.80
N LYS A 226 22.32 3.13 2.89
CA LYS A 226 23.28 3.93 3.65
C LYS A 226 24.46 4.36 2.79
N ASP A 227 25.08 3.45 2.06
CA ASP A 227 26.25 3.72 1.21
C ASP A 227 25.90 4.71 0.09
N VAL A 228 24.76 4.52 -0.57
CA VAL A 228 24.30 5.43 -1.63
C VAL A 228 24.01 6.82 -1.07
N ILE A 229 23.28 6.92 0.05
CA ILE A 229 22.97 8.21 0.68
C ILE A 229 24.23 8.91 1.18
N ALA A 230 25.22 8.17 1.71
CA ALA A 230 26.50 8.72 2.14
C ALA A 230 27.24 9.40 0.98
N SER A 231 27.11 8.87 -0.24
CA SER A 231 27.82 9.34 -1.45
C SER A 231 27.20 10.58 -2.14
N LEU A 232 25.95 10.94 -1.81
CA LEU A 232 25.27 12.14 -2.34
C LEU A 232 25.84 13.45 -1.79
#